data_AF-A0A5C4SFT8-F1
#
_entry.id   AF-A0A5C4SFT8-F1
#
_cell.length_a   1.000
_cell.length_b   1.000
_cell.length_c   1.000
_cell.angle_alpha   90.00
_cell.angle_beta   90.00
_cell.angle_gamma   90.00
#
_symmetry.space_group_name_H-M   'P 1'
#
loop_
_entity.id
_entity.type
_entity.pdbx_description
1 polymer ?
#
loop_
_entity_poly.entity_id
_entity_poly.type
_entity_poly.pdbx_seq_one_letter_code
_entity_poly.pdbx_strand_id
1 'polypeptide(L)'
;MTGFGAFGKMPTVGDFFRLSPPAGFVAIWDHWVQTIMAAGQATYGPHFDHHYMSAPIWRFTLPSGVAGGQKVTGVIMPSVDRVGRRFPLTLMSALATPGPAALDHLSDALMFERLEDIALDCLEDSMDQNRLAQTLARVKVPDMRAVAPLRESEECIVLTGVGEVSRLPLAVAGGLLERQGRDLGVWSAIVDGNPRMMACKGLPTGAQAMGLFDLGASIWREARPL
;
A
#
# COMPACT_ATOMS: atom_id res chain seq x y z
N MET A 1 -14.11 15.59 -6.23
CA MET A 1 -13.23 15.69 -5.05
C MET A 1 -12.43 14.40 -4.97
N THR A 2 -11.10 14.50 -4.89
CA THR A 2 -10.22 13.36 -4.61
C THR A 2 -10.34 13.01 -3.13
N GLY A 3 -10.74 11.79 -2.82
CA GLY A 3 -10.87 11.27 -1.46
C GLY A 3 -10.54 9.79 -1.46
N PHE A 4 -10.41 9.21 -0.27
CA PHE A 4 -10.19 7.78 -0.16
C PHE A 4 -11.44 6.98 -0.52
N GLY A 5 -11.22 5.95 -1.32
CA GLY A 5 -12.18 4.92 -1.65
C GLY A 5 -11.85 3.60 -0.96
N ALA A 6 -12.65 2.58 -1.28
CA ALA A 6 -12.46 1.23 -0.78
C ALA A 6 -12.82 0.18 -1.84
N PHE A 7 -12.18 -0.98 -1.76
CA PHE A 7 -12.49 -2.17 -2.57
C PHE A 7 -12.17 -3.43 -1.79
N GLY A 8 -13.02 -4.45 -1.91
CA GLY A 8 -12.75 -5.78 -1.37
C GLY A 8 -13.95 -6.34 -0.62
N LYS A 9 -13.69 -6.98 0.52
CA LYS A 9 -14.70 -7.56 1.41
C LYS A 9 -14.61 -7.01 2.83
N MET A 10 -15.74 -6.99 3.51
CA MET A 10 -15.87 -6.68 4.93
C MET A 10 -16.99 -7.54 5.53
N PRO A 11 -16.95 -7.86 6.84
CA PRO A 11 -17.89 -8.80 7.47
C PRO A 11 -19.37 -8.45 7.28
N THR A 12 -19.71 -7.15 7.23
CA THR A 12 -21.10 -6.69 7.11
C THR A 12 -21.66 -6.74 5.68
N VAL A 13 -20.82 -7.01 4.67
CA VAL A 13 -21.23 -7.07 3.26
C VAL A 13 -21.12 -8.51 2.76
N GLY A 14 -22.19 -9.00 2.12
CA GLY A 14 -22.27 -10.39 1.65
C GLY A 14 -21.49 -10.69 0.37
N ASP A 15 -21.00 -9.67 -0.33
CA ASP A 15 -20.25 -9.79 -1.58
C ASP A 15 -19.19 -8.67 -1.71
N PHE A 16 -18.44 -8.66 -2.80
CA PHE A 16 -17.52 -7.57 -3.11
C PHE A 16 -18.23 -6.21 -3.15
N PHE A 17 -17.53 -5.19 -2.66
CA PHE A 17 -17.99 -3.81 -2.78
C PHE A 17 -16.91 -2.89 -3.33
N ARG A 18 -17.35 -1.74 -3.86
CA ARG A 18 -16.52 -0.70 -4.45
C ARG A 18 -17.05 0.66 -4.00
N LEU A 19 -16.20 1.44 -3.35
CA LEU A 19 -16.47 2.82 -2.97
C LEU A 19 -15.44 3.70 -3.69
N SER A 20 -15.88 4.40 -4.74
CA SER A 20 -15.09 5.42 -5.44
C SER A 20 -13.60 5.08 -5.72
N PRO A 21 -13.26 3.87 -6.22
CA PRO A 21 -11.86 3.54 -6.53
C PRO A 21 -11.34 4.42 -7.69
N PRO A 22 -10.01 4.69 -7.75
CA PRO A 22 -9.40 5.32 -8.92
C PRO A 22 -9.71 4.57 -10.22
N ALA A 23 -9.82 5.30 -11.32
CA ALA A 23 -10.17 4.72 -12.62
C ALA A 23 -9.12 3.66 -13.05
N GLY A 24 -9.60 2.48 -13.46
CA GLY A 24 -8.75 1.37 -13.89
C GLY A 24 -8.08 0.56 -12.76
N PHE A 25 -8.09 1.06 -11.51
CA PHE A 25 -7.40 0.41 -10.39
C PHE A 25 -7.92 -1.00 -10.11
N VAL A 26 -9.24 -1.15 -9.96
CA VAL A 26 -9.85 -2.40 -9.52
C VAL A 26 -9.55 -3.57 -10.47
N ALA A 27 -9.50 -3.34 -11.78
CA ALA A 27 -9.25 -4.41 -12.75
C ALA A 27 -7.86 -5.04 -12.57
N ILE A 28 -6.84 -4.22 -12.33
CA ILE A 28 -5.46 -4.68 -12.11
C ILE A 28 -5.31 -5.24 -10.70
N TRP A 29 -5.86 -4.53 -9.71
CA TRP A 29 -5.73 -4.89 -8.30
C TRP A 29 -6.42 -6.21 -7.97
N ASP A 30 -7.66 -6.41 -8.42
CA ASP A 30 -8.42 -7.64 -8.19
C ASP A 30 -7.72 -8.85 -8.78
N HIS A 31 -7.24 -8.75 -10.03
CA HIS A 31 -6.49 -9.81 -10.69
C HIS A 31 -5.20 -10.16 -9.92
N TRP A 32 -4.46 -9.14 -9.46
CA TRP A 32 -3.25 -9.36 -8.66
C TRP A 32 -3.56 -10.02 -7.32
N VAL A 33 -4.56 -9.53 -6.57
CA VAL A 33 -4.96 -10.10 -5.29
C VAL A 33 -5.36 -11.58 -5.45
N GLN A 34 -6.19 -11.90 -6.44
CA GLN A 34 -6.59 -13.29 -6.71
C GLN A 34 -5.37 -14.17 -7.03
N THR A 35 -4.42 -13.65 -7.81
CA THR A 35 -3.18 -14.35 -8.16
C THR A 35 -2.33 -14.66 -6.93
N ILE A 36 -2.10 -13.67 -6.05
CA ILE A 36 -1.27 -13.89 -4.86
C ILE A 36 -1.97 -14.77 -3.83
N MET A 37 -3.31 -14.70 -3.73
CA MET A 37 -4.09 -15.58 -2.87
C MET A 37 -4.02 -17.03 -3.34
N ALA A 38 -4.16 -17.28 -4.65
CA ALA A 38 -4.00 -18.61 -5.22
C ALA A 38 -2.57 -19.15 -5.03
N ALA A 39 -1.56 -18.31 -5.23
CA ALA A 39 -0.17 -18.68 -4.98
C ALA A 39 0.09 -18.99 -3.50
N GLY A 40 -0.49 -18.22 -2.58
CA GLY A 40 -0.40 -18.46 -1.15
C GLY A 40 -1.07 -19.78 -0.75
N GLN A 41 -2.25 -20.08 -1.28
CA GLN A 41 -2.92 -21.37 -1.08
C GLN A 41 -2.08 -22.54 -1.59
N ALA A 42 -1.48 -22.40 -2.77
CA ALA A 42 -0.59 -23.42 -3.33
C ALA A 42 0.69 -23.61 -2.49
N THR A 43 1.23 -22.53 -1.92
CA THR A 43 2.48 -22.55 -1.15
C THR A 43 2.30 -23.09 0.27
N TYR A 44 1.26 -22.62 0.97
CA TYR A 44 1.05 -22.92 2.40
C TYR A 44 0.01 -24.02 2.65
N GLY A 45 -0.75 -24.41 1.62
CA GLY A 45 -1.78 -25.43 1.70
C GLY A 45 -2.78 -25.13 2.83
N PRO A 46 -3.05 -26.09 3.73
CA PRO A 46 -3.96 -25.89 4.86
C PRO A 46 -3.57 -24.75 5.82
N HIS A 47 -2.30 -24.32 5.83
CA HIS A 47 -1.83 -23.25 6.71
C HIS A 47 -2.03 -21.86 6.13
N PHE A 48 -2.45 -21.74 4.85
CA PHE A 48 -2.64 -20.44 4.21
C PHE A 48 -3.61 -19.55 4.98
N ASP A 49 -4.68 -20.14 5.51
CA ASP A 49 -5.69 -19.41 6.28
C ASP A 49 -5.10 -18.73 7.51
N HIS A 50 -4.15 -19.39 8.19
CA HIS A 50 -3.46 -18.82 9.33
C HIS A 50 -2.56 -17.65 8.91
N HIS A 51 -1.76 -17.82 7.86
CA HIS A 51 -0.92 -16.75 7.32
C HIS A 51 -1.74 -15.54 6.84
N TYR A 52 -2.82 -15.80 6.10
CA TYR A 52 -3.71 -14.74 5.63
C TYR A 52 -4.34 -13.97 6.79
N MET A 53 -4.92 -14.65 7.78
CA MET A 53 -5.62 -13.97 8.89
C MET A 53 -4.69 -13.31 9.90
N SER A 54 -3.40 -13.66 9.92
CA SER A 54 -2.39 -13.05 10.80
C SER A 54 -1.49 -12.04 10.08
N ALA A 55 -1.65 -11.86 8.77
CA ALA A 55 -0.89 -10.88 8.01
C ALA A 55 -1.20 -9.46 8.51
N PRO A 56 -0.19 -8.58 8.62
CA PRO A 56 -0.40 -7.22 9.09
C PRO A 56 -1.15 -6.39 8.05
N ILE A 57 -1.58 -5.20 8.46
CA ILE A 57 -2.00 -4.18 7.50
C ILE A 57 -0.78 -3.69 6.76
N TRP A 58 -0.82 -3.77 5.42
CA TRP A 58 0.23 -3.26 4.57
C TRP A 58 -0.17 -1.91 4.01
N ARG A 59 0.60 -0.89 4.37
CA ARG A 59 0.65 0.41 3.69
C ARG A 59 1.28 0.21 2.32
N PHE A 60 0.76 0.87 1.29
CA PHE A 60 1.36 0.87 -0.03
C PHE A 60 1.32 2.24 -0.69
N THR A 61 2.31 2.50 -1.54
CA THR A 61 2.27 3.60 -2.51
C THR A 61 2.89 3.12 -3.82
N LEU A 62 2.12 3.22 -4.90
CA LEU A 62 2.45 2.67 -6.20
C LEU A 62 2.54 3.79 -7.23
N PRO A 63 3.62 3.85 -8.03
CA PRO A 63 3.74 4.85 -9.07
C PRO A 63 2.69 4.65 -10.16
N SER A 64 2.47 5.72 -10.94
CA SER A 64 1.59 5.67 -12.10
C SER A 64 2.01 4.57 -13.08
N GLY A 65 1.04 3.83 -13.60
CA GLY A 65 1.25 2.71 -14.53
C GLY A 65 1.27 1.34 -13.86
N VAL A 66 1.48 1.25 -12.54
CA VAL A 66 1.56 -0.05 -11.83
C VAL A 66 0.17 -0.64 -11.53
N ALA A 67 -0.71 0.15 -10.92
CA ALA A 67 -2.08 -0.26 -10.58
C ALA A 67 -3.12 0.61 -11.28
N GLY A 68 -2.81 1.08 -12.50
CA GLY A 68 -3.65 1.99 -13.28
C GLY A 68 -2.89 3.25 -13.70
N GLY A 69 -3.59 4.18 -14.36
CA GLY A 69 -2.98 5.38 -14.94
C GLY A 69 -2.60 6.49 -13.96
N GLN A 70 -2.78 6.29 -12.65
CA GLN A 70 -2.47 7.27 -11.61
C GLN A 70 -1.55 6.65 -10.57
N LYS A 71 -0.77 7.50 -9.89
CA LYS A 71 -0.11 7.11 -8.63
C LYS A 71 -1.20 6.83 -7.59
N VAL A 72 -1.08 5.75 -6.83
CA VAL A 72 -2.09 5.34 -5.83
C VAL A 72 -1.41 5.07 -4.51
N THR A 73 -2.03 5.49 -3.41
CA THR A 73 -1.59 5.19 -2.04
C THR A 73 -2.75 4.61 -1.23
N GLY A 74 -2.45 3.80 -0.23
CA GLY A 74 -3.49 3.16 0.57
C GLY A 74 -2.99 2.12 1.54
N VAL A 75 -3.93 1.37 2.09
CA VAL A 75 -3.67 0.19 2.92
C VAL A 75 -4.42 -1.01 2.40
N ILE A 76 -3.87 -2.21 2.60
CA ILE A 76 -4.53 -3.48 2.36
C ILE A 76 -4.49 -4.31 3.65
N MET A 77 -5.63 -4.87 4.05
CA MET A 77 -5.80 -5.65 5.27
C MET A 77 -6.51 -6.97 4.96
N PRO A 78 -6.10 -8.09 5.56
CA PRO A 78 -6.87 -9.33 5.52
C PRO A 78 -8.32 -9.13 5.98
N SER A 79 -9.27 -9.74 5.27
CA SER A 79 -10.70 -9.58 5.54
C SER A 79 -11.51 -10.76 5.01
N VAL A 80 -12.77 -10.81 5.38
CA VAL A 80 -13.76 -11.81 4.95
C VAL A 80 -15.09 -11.12 4.66
N ASP A 81 -15.94 -11.75 3.84
CA ASP A 81 -17.35 -11.37 3.79
C ASP A 81 -18.17 -12.05 4.89
N ARG A 82 -19.46 -11.71 4.96
CA ARG A 82 -20.43 -12.25 5.91
C ARG A 82 -20.51 -13.78 5.96
N VAL A 83 -20.14 -14.48 4.89
CA VAL A 83 -20.19 -15.95 4.82
C VAL A 83 -18.80 -16.59 4.99
N GLY A 84 -17.79 -15.80 5.33
CA GLY A 84 -16.43 -16.26 5.65
C GLY A 84 -15.50 -16.43 4.45
N ARG A 85 -15.88 -15.98 3.23
CA ARG A 85 -15.00 -16.09 2.07
C ARG A 85 -13.93 -14.99 2.13
N ARG A 86 -12.67 -15.40 2.15
CA ARG A 86 -11.50 -14.51 2.24
C ARG A 86 -11.31 -13.66 1.00
N PHE A 87 -11.13 -12.36 1.21
CA PHE A 87 -10.60 -11.41 0.25
C PHE A 87 -10.27 -10.12 0.99
N PRO A 88 -9.08 -9.52 0.78
CA PRO A 88 -8.64 -8.39 1.58
C PRO A 88 -9.52 -7.15 1.37
N LEU A 89 -9.59 -6.32 2.40
CA LEU A 89 -10.09 -4.95 2.29
C LEU A 89 -8.94 -4.04 1.85
N THR A 90 -9.16 -3.21 0.84
CA THR A 90 -8.23 -2.18 0.39
C THR A 90 -8.87 -0.81 0.55
N LEU A 91 -8.19 0.11 1.23
CA LEU A 91 -8.55 1.53 1.28
C LEU A 91 -7.51 2.30 0.46
N MET A 92 -7.93 3.16 -0.46
CA MET A 92 -7.00 3.75 -1.42
C MET A 92 -7.44 5.12 -1.95
N SER A 93 -6.47 5.94 -2.35
CA SER A 93 -6.71 7.18 -3.09
C SER A 93 -5.70 7.32 -4.22
N ALA A 94 -6.13 7.92 -5.33
CA ALA A 94 -5.20 8.45 -6.30
C ALA A 94 -4.43 9.64 -5.68
N LEU A 95 -3.16 9.75 -6.03
CA LEU A 95 -2.30 10.88 -5.69
C LEU A 95 -2.01 11.69 -6.95
N ALA A 96 -2.27 12.99 -6.88
CA ALA A 96 -1.89 13.94 -7.92
C ALA A 96 -0.47 14.50 -7.72
N THR A 97 0.16 14.22 -6.57
CA THR A 97 1.48 14.75 -6.24
C THR A 97 2.50 14.35 -7.32
N PRO A 98 3.43 15.25 -7.72
CA PRO A 98 4.51 14.88 -8.60
C PRO A 98 5.56 14.03 -7.85
N GLY A 99 6.54 13.50 -8.59
CA GLY A 99 7.71 12.82 -8.02
C GLY A 99 7.50 11.37 -7.56
N PRO A 100 8.54 10.80 -6.89
CA PRO A 100 8.60 9.38 -6.56
C PRO A 100 7.49 8.91 -5.62
N ALA A 101 6.96 7.71 -5.85
CA ALA A 101 6.02 7.06 -4.94
C ALA A 101 6.59 6.91 -3.51
N ALA A 102 7.88 6.60 -3.41
CA ALA A 102 8.58 6.49 -2.13
C ALA A 102 8.57 7.80 -1.31
N LEU A 103 8.62 8.96 -1.96
CA LEU A 103 8.58 10.24 -1.26
C LEU A 103 7.22 10.44 -0.58
N ASP A 104 6.10 10.11 -1.24
CA ASP A 104 4.78 10.15 -0.61
C ASP A 104 4.64 9.10 0.49
N HIS A 105 5.07 7.87 0.22
CA HIS A 105 5.01 6.80 1.20
C HIS A 105 5.68 7.15 2.53
N LEU A 106 6.86 7.79 2.47
CA LEU A 106 7.65 8.12 3.66
C LEU A 106 7.25 9.44 4.32
N SER A 107 6.40 10.26 3.67
CA SER A 107 6.01 11.58 4.19
C SER A 107 4.75 11.55 5.06
N ASP A 108 3.82 10.64 4.77
CA ASP A 108 2.43 10.76 5.23
C ASP A 108 2.07 9.72 6.31
N ALA A 109 2.91 9.58 7.34
CA ALA A 109 2.74 8.57 8.40
C ALA A 109 1.38 8.64 9.12
N LEU A 110 0.94 9.85 9.52
CA LEU A 110 -0.34 10.06 10.20
C LEU A 110 -1.54 9.69 9.33
N MET A 111 -1.43 9.87 8.01
CA MET A 111 -2.49 9.43 7.08
C MET A 111 -2.59 7.91 7.08
N PHE A 112 -1.46 7.19 7.03
CA PHE A 112 -1.48 5.74 7.08
C PHE A 112 -2.02 5.21 8.40
N GLU A 113 -1.63 5.78 9.54
CA GLU A 113 -2.18 5.42 10.86
C GLU A 113 -3.71 5.55 10.87
N ARG A 114 -4.24 6.66 10.31
CA ARG A 114 -5.69 6.84 10.18
C ARG A 114 -6.35 5.82 9.26
N LEU A 115 -5.70 5.42 8.18
CA LEU A 115 -6.25 4.38 7.30
C LEU A 115 -6.22 3.00 7.96
N GLU A 116 -5.20 2.71 8.77
CA GLU A 116 -5.10 1.48 9.56
C GLU A 116 -6.22 1.41 10.61
N ASP A 117 -6.43 2.49 11.38
CA ASP A 117 -7.56 2.59 12.32
C ASP A 117 -8.89 2.30 11.62
N ILE A 118 -9.14 2.95 10.48
CA ILE A 118 -10.38 2.78 9.71
C ILE A 118 -10.52 1.35 9.16
N ALA A 119 -9.42 0.75 8.70
CA ALA A 119 -9.44 -0.62 8.22
C ALA A 119 -9.81 -1.59 9.35
N LEU A 120 -9.23 -1.42 10.55
CA LEU A 120 -9.56 -2.22 11.72
C LEU A 120 -11.02 -2.05 12.14
N ASP A 121 -11.53 -0.81 12.16
CA ASP A 121 -12.94 -0.54 12.47
C ASP A 121 -13.90 -1.24 11.49
N CYS A 122 -13.47 -1.57 10.26
CA CYS A 122 -14.28 -2.33 9.30
C CYS A 122 -14.47 -3.80 9.65
N LEU A 123 -13.73 -4.34 10.64
CA LEU A 123 -13.94 -5.69 11.15
C LEU A 123 -15.13 -5.77 12.12
N GLU A 124 -15.58 -4.62 12.64
CA GLU A 124 -16.69 -4.54 13.58
C GLU A 124 -18.05 -4.68 12.87
N ASP A 125 -19.00 -5.38 13.49
CA ASP A 125 -20.35 -5.60 12.97
C ASP A 125 -21.14 -4.29 12.75
N SER A 126 -20.69 -3.20 13.37
CA SER A 126 -21.33 -1.88 13.29
C SER A 126 -20.88 -1.04 12.10
N MET A 127 -19.86 -1.47 11.35
CA MET A 127 -19.33 -0.73 10.21
C MET A 127 -20.01 -1.18 8.92
N ASP A 128 -20.76 -0.28 8.28
CA ASP A 128 -21.34 -0.50 6.95
C ASP A 128 -20.65 0.38 5.88
N GLN A 129 -21.03 0.20 4.61
CA GLN A 129 -20.44 0.96 3.50
C GLN A 129 -20.68 2.47 3.59
N ASN A 130 -21.81 2.90 4.18
CA ASN A 130 -22.13 4.32 4.31
C ASN A 130 -21.26 4.98 5.39
N ARG A 131 -21.09 4.31 6.54
CA ARG A 131 -20.20 4.75 7.61
C ARG A 131 -18.75 4.76 7.13
N LEU A 132 -18.31 3.73 6.42
CA LEU A 132 -16.98 3.69 5.81
C LEU A 132 -16.75 4.89 4.87
N ALA A 133 -17.70 5.15 3.96
CA ALA A 133 -17.60 6.31 3.06
C ALA A 133 -17.52 7.65 3.83
N GLN A 134 -18.31 7.82 4.88
CA GLN A 134 -18.30 9.03 5.72
C GLN A 134 -16.98 9.19 6.49
N THR A 135 -16.41 8.11 6.99
CA THR A 135 -15.13 8.13 7.72
C THR A 135 -13.96 8.41 6.77
N LEU A 136 -13.92 7.74 5.61
CA LEU A 136 -12.90 7.99 4.58
C LEU A 136 -12.93 9.42 4.04
N ALA A 137 -14.11 10.03 3.93
CA ALA A 137 -14.25 11.43 3.50
C ALA A 137 -13.57 12.44 4.46
N ARG A 138 -13.26 12.04 5.69
CA ARG A 138 -12.54 12.86 6.67
C ARG A 138 -11.02 12.70 6.60
N VAL A 139 -10.52 11.69 5.89
CA VAL A 139 -9.09 11.49 5.69
C VAL A 139 -8.61 12.41 4.58
N LYS A 140 -7.67 13.29 4.93
CA LYS A 140 -7.08 14.21 3.96
C LYS A 140 -6.13 13.47 3.03
N VAL A 141 -6.36 13.57 1.72
CA VAL A 141 -5.42 13.13 0.69
C VAL A 141 -4.24 14.12 0.65
N PRO A 142 -2.98 13.67 0.52
CA PRO A 142 -1.83 14.56 0.42
C PRO A 142 -2.01 15.62 -0.67
N ASP A 143 -1.78 16.88 -0.30
CA ASP A 143 -1.93 18.02 -1.21
C ASP A 143 -0.83 18.02 -2.27
N MET A 144 -1.10 18.68 -3.40
CA MET A 144 -0.09 19.01 -4.39
C MET A 144 1.09 19.72 -3.72
N ARG A 145 2.30 19.21 -3.95
CA ARG A 145 3.54 19.73 -3.37
C ARG A 145 4.64 19.78 -4.40
N ALA A 146 5.51 20.77 -4.28
CA ALA A 146 6.75 20.81 -5.05
C ALA A 146 7.65 19.64 -4.63
N VAL A 147 8.31 19.02 -5.59
CA VAL A 147 9.30 17.97 -5.34
C VAL A 147 10.65 18.48 -5.81
N ALA A 148 11.63 18.46 -4.92
CA ALA A 148 13.02 18.70 -5.26
C ALA A 148 13.59 17.41 -5.87
N PRO A 149 13.87 17.37 -7.19
CA PRO A 149 14.41 16.18 -7.80
C PRO A 149 15.84 15.94 -7.32
N LEU A 150 16.14 14.68 -7.01
CA LEU A 150 17.51 14.24 -6.82
C LEU A 150 18.20 14.21 -8.19
N ARG A 151 19.33 14.90 -8.32
CA ARG A 151 20.08 15.04 -9.57
C ARG A 151 21.47 14.44 -9.42
N GLU A 152 22.09 14.11 -10.55
CA GLU A 152 23.46 13.61 -10.62
C GLU A 152 24.32 14.61 -11.38
N SER A 153 25.55 14.82 -10.91
CA SER A 153 26.57 15.66 -11.54
C SER A 153 27.93 15.01 -11.32
N GLU A 154 28.53 14.45 -12.37
CA GLU A 154 29.77 13.66 -12.28
C GLU A 154 29.63 12.57 -11.20
N GLU A 155 30.46 12.61 -10.15
CA GLU A 155 30.45 11.66 -9.03
C GLU A 155 29.61 12.15 -7.83
N CYS A 156 28.84 13.23 -8.00
CA CYS A 156 28.05 13.85 -6.94
C CYS A 156 26.55 13.68 -7.14
N ILE A 157 25.85 13.45 -6.03
CA ILE A 157 24.40 13.61 -5.96
C ILE A 157 24.09 15.02 -5.47
N VAL A 158 23.21 15.71 -6.19
CA VAL A 158 22.85 17.11 -5.94
C VAL A 158 21.37 17.21 -5.63
N LEU A 159 21.04 17.83 -4.51
CA LEU A 159 19.67 18.11 -4.10
C LEU A 159 19.56 19.58 -3.66
N THR A 160 18.59 20.29 -4.21
CA THR A 160 18.37 21.71 -3.96
C THR A 160 16.87 21.99 -3.92
N GLY A 161 16.42 22.94 -3.09
CA GLY A 161 15.02 23.38 -3.09
C GLY A 161 14.06 22.46 -2.33
N VAL A 162 14.55 21.66 -1.37
CA VAL A 162 13.73 20.79 -0.51
C VAL A 162 12.80 21.58 0.44
N GLY A 163 13.13 22.86 0.66
CA GLY A 163 12.36 23.78 1.51
C GLY A 163 12.68 23.62 2.99
N GLU A 164 12.48 22.42 3.55
CA GLU A 164 12.68 22.13 4.97
C GLU A 164 13.77 21.08 5.19
N VAL A 165 14.66 21.30 6.16
CA VAL A 165 15.75 20.36 6.49
C VAL A 165 15.21 19.00 6.93
N SER A 166 14.07 18.95 7.62
CA SER A 166 13.40 17.72 8.05
C SER A 166 12.98 16.81 6.88
N ARG A 167 12.78 17.38 5.69
CA ARG A 167 12.42 16.63 4.47
C ARG A 167 13.63 16.13 3.70
N LEU A 168 14.85 16.56 4.06
CA LEU A 168 16.07 16.19 3.34
C LEU A 168 16.27 14.66 3.29
N PRO A 169 16.16 13.89 4.39
CA PRO A 169 16.33 12.44 4.33
C PRO A 169 15.28 11.77 3.44
N LEU A 170 14.04 12.23 3.49
CA LEU A 170 12.93 11.69 2.71
C LEU A 170 13.10 11.95 1.21
N ALA A 171 13.54 13.17 0.86
CA ALA A 171 13.82 13.54 -0.53
C ALA A 171 15.00 12.74 -1.12
N VAL A 172 16.07 12.55 -0.35
CA VAL A 172 17.21 11.71 -0.76
C VAL A 172 16.77 10.24 -0.91
N ALA A 173 16.09 9.67 0.10
CA ALA A 173 15.62 8.29 0.05
C ALA A 173 14.66 8.06 -1.13
N GLY A 174 13.69 8.97 -1.32
CA GLY A 174 12.73 8.91 -2.42
C GLY A 174 13.41 8.97 -3.80
N GLY A 175 14.38 9.86 -3.98
CA GLY A 175 15.13 9.98 -5.23
C GLY A 175 16.04 8.78 -5.51
N LEU A 176 16.70 8.23 -4.49
CA LEU A 176 17.54 7.03 -4.63
C LEU A 176 16.70 5.78 -4.96
N LEU A 177 15.50 5.66 -4.38
CA LEU A 177 14.56 4.59 -4.73
C LEU A 177 14.02 4.75 -6.15
N GLU A 178 13.67 5.96 -6.58
CA GLU A 178 13.26 6.22 -7.98
C GLU A 178 14.35 5.86 -8.99
N ARG A 179 15.64 6.06 -8.63
CA ARG A 179 16.79 5.67 -9.46
C ARG A 179 16.84 4.17 -9.75
N GLN A 180 16.27 3.32 -8.88
CA GLN A 180 16.19 1.87 -9.10
C GLN A 180 15.11 1.47 -10.11
N GLY A 181 14.11 2.34 -10.34
CA GLY A 181 13.03 2.12 -11.30
C GLY A 181 11.85 3.07 -11.07
N ARG A 182 11.26 3.57 -12.16
CA ARG A 182 10.06 4.43 -12.11
C ARG A 182 8.78 3.65 -11.76
N ASP A 183 8.82 2.34 -11.88
CA ASP A 183 7.76 1.39 -11.55
C ASP A 183 7.90 0.79 -10.14
N LEU A 184 8.79 1.34 -9.31
CA LEU A 184 9.04 0.85 -7.97
C LEU A 184 7.90 1.25 -7.01
N GLY A 185 7.09 0.27 -6.63
CA GLY A 185 6.10 0.37 -5.57
C GLY A 185 6.73 0.17 -4.20
N VAL A 186 6.22 0.88 -3.19
CA VAL A 186 6.68 0.80 -1.81
C VAL A 186 5.58 0.22 -0.93
N TRP A 187 5.98 -0.69 -0.05
CA TRP A 187 5.12 -1.41 0.88
C TRP A 187 5.73 -1.33 2.27
N SER A 188 4.92 -1.05 3.29
CA SER A 188 5.37 -1.12 4.68
C SER A 188 4.29 -1.59 5.63
N ALA A 189 4.68 -2.12 6.77
CA ALA A 189 3.80 -2.50 7.87
C ALA A 189 4.50 -2.20 9.19
N ILE A 190 3.73 -1.93 10.24
CA ILE A 190 4.24 -1.81 11.61
C ILE A 190 3.82 -3.07 12.37
N VAL A 191 4.80 -3.85 12.82
CA VAL A 191 4.57 -5.12 13.54
C VAL A 191 5.22 -4.99 14.92
N ASP A 192 4.41 -5.01 15.97
CA ASP A 192 4.87 -4.82 17.36
C ASP A 192 5.75 -3.57 17.54
N GLY A 193 5.35 -2.47 16.90
CA GLY A 193 6.10 -1.20 16.92
C GLY A 193 7.34 -1.16 16.01
N ASN A 194 7.66 -2.26 15.32
CA ASN A 194 8.81 -2.34 14.42
C ASN A 194 8.37 -2.20 12.95
N PRO A 195 8.94 -1.24 12.20
CA PRO A 195 8.62 -1.10 10.79
C PRO A 195 9.25 -2.23 9.98
N ARG A 196 8.50 -2.69 8.98
CA ARG A 196 8.95 -3.59 7.94
C ARG A 196 8.63 -2.97 6.59
N MET A 197 9.57 -3.01 5.65
CA MET A 197 9.43 -2.34 4.36
C MET A 197 9.96 -3.20 3.23
N MET A 198 9.26 -3.17 2.11
CA MET A 198 9.70 -3.74 0.84
C MET A 198 9.46 -2.73 -0.28
N ALA A 199 10.39 -2.61 -1.21
CA ALA A 199 10.20 -1.89 -2.45
C ALA A 199 10.46 -2.84 -3.62
N CYS A 200 9.52 -2.92 -4.57
CA CYS A 200 9.60 -3.84 -5.70
C CYS A 200 9.06 -3.20 -6.97
N LYS A 201 9.60 -3.63 -8.11
CA LYS A 201 9.10 -3.21 -9.43
C LYS A 201 7.73 -3.83 -9.67
N GLY A 202 6.76 -3.02 -10.06
CA GLY A 202 5.38 -3.45 -10.23
C GLY A 202 4.72 -3.90 -8.92
N LEU A 203 3.75 -4.80 -9.03
CA LEU A 203 3.09 -5.41 -7.88
C LEU A 203 3.89 -6.61 -7.36
N PRO A 204 3.94 -6.87 -6.04
CA PRO A 204 4.63 -8.02 -5.47
C PRO A 204 4.20 -9.34 -6.09
N THR A 205 5.15 -10.16 -6.52
CA THR A 205 4.89 -11.52 -7.04
C THR A 205 5.87 -12.54 -6.45
N GLY A 206 5.59 -13.83 -6.59
CA GLY A 206 6.46 -14.89 -6.07
C GLY A 206 6.81 -14.70 -4.59
N ALA A 207 8.10 -14.71 -4.26
CA ALA A 207 8.59 -14.52 -2.89
C ALA A 207 8.18 -13.18 -2.25
N GLN A 208 8.02 -12.12 -3.05
CA GLN A 208 7.58 -10.80 -2.55
C GLN A 208 6.14 -10.86 -2.07
N ALA A 209 5.27 -11.51 -2.84
CA ALA A 209 3.87 -11.72 -2.47
C ALA A 209 3.75 -12.60 -1.21
N MET A 210 4.57 -13.65 -1.10
CA MET A 210 4.59 -14.50 0.11
C MET A 210 4.99 -13.70 1.34
N GLY A 211 5.93 -12.76 1.19
CA GLY A 211 6.31 -11.84 2.25
C GLY A 211 5.17 -10.96 2.79
N LEU A 212 4.09 -10.76 2.02
CA LEU A 212 2.90 -10.04 2.49
C LEU A 212 2.01 -10.89 3.41
N PHE A 213 2.03 -12.22 3.25
CA PHE A 213 1.25 -13.15 4.10
C PHE A 213 2.07 -13.71 5.27
N ASP A 214 3.37 -13.90 5.06
CA ASP A 214 4.24 -14.63 5.96
C ASP A 214 5.45 -13.77 6.32
N LEU A 215 5.45 -13.29 7.57
CA LEU A 215 6.56 -12.49 8.10
C LEU A 215 7.83 -13.33 8.35
N GLY A 216 7.72 -14.66 8.27
CA GLY A 216 8.83 -15.61 8.25
C GLY A 216 9.31 -16.00 6.85
N ALA A 217 8.72 -15.46 5.77
CA ALA A 217 9.15 -15.78 4.41
C ALA A 217 10.63 -15.44 4.15
N SER A 218 11.26 -16.16 3.21
CA SER A 218 12.71 -16.03 2.91
C SER A 218 13.11 -14.60 2.53
N ILE A 219 12.23 -13.84 1.88
CA ILE A 219 12.49 -12.43 1.55
C ILE A 219 12.87 -11.58 2.77
N TRP A 220 12.37 -11.93 3.95
CA TRP A 220 12.64 -11.22 5.20
C TRP A 220 13.84 -11.75 5.98
N ARG A 221 14.31 -12.97 5.67
CA ARG A 221 15.39 -13.65 6.41
C ARG A 221 16.69 -13.80 5.62
N GLU A 222 16.60 -13.82 4.29
CA GLU A 222 17.71 -14.18 3.39
C GLU A 222 18.18 -13.01 2.52
N ALA A 223 17.52 -11.85 2.59
CA ALA A 223 17.97 -10.63 1.92
C ALA A 223 19.39 -10.23 2.38
N ARG A 224 20.23 -9.80 1.44
CA ARG A 224 21.64 -9.43 1.67
C ARG A 224 21.82 -7.91 1.67
N PRO A 225 22.86 -7.38 2.33
CA PRO A 225 23.27 -5.99 2.19
C PRO A 225 23.52 -5.63 0.72
N LEU A 226 23.18 -4.38 0.34
CA LEU A 226 23.49 -3.80 -0.97
C LEU A 226 24.99 -3.54 -1.15
#